data_AF-A0A833TMT7-F1
#
_entry.id   AF-A0A833TMT7-F1
#
_cell.length_a   1.000
_cell.length_b   1.000
_cell.length_c   1.000
_cell.angle_alpha   90.00
_cell.angle_beta   90.00
_cell.angle_gamma   90.00
#
_symmetry.space_group_name_H-M   'P 1'
#
loop_
_entity.id
_entity.type
_entity.pdbx_description
1 polymer ?
#
loop_
_entity_poly.entity_id
_entity_poly.type
_entity_poly.pdbx_seq_one_letter_code
_entity_poly.pdbx_strand_id
1 'polypeptide(L)'
;MLQSASNGTPSAQHANVASTAETIKLDVIEPSDPDTSSPEDQRLLKEDNNTVKSPVTKTLKDTAQAAPVQQTKVLFLDGIRGLAAMLVVVQHSHEFTPGIHPGSIGVDVFFVLSSFLLTWIFTKKSMKLFYRGASRRTWAFSLADYFQKRFFRVYPLFFVTVIVLSLMTAEDQQLYFIGNRPPFDMLKTLTFEFEYRYHVFWTLPLEIEYYFVIPFFVLAVLGMRRFWLVAAIPLTVWIVHEGVYTYRSNHMPLRPHISTFLTGSLAAVIFVKLDTWIKRTEFVFQWWHTIVIRAVEALVISMLLSVCVKGLLFTWVHENPAPALKGDPYISAFLAIIFVIEMIKPSCVSTMLEWSVLRFWGKISFSVYLMHSFVIYNPTVSAQPNYFDRFFSRMILIMALSTATYYLVEYPSLLFAQRMSKLLANAEKTTKSGVK
;
A
#
# COMPACT_ATOMS: atom_id res chain seq x y z
N MET A 1 11.86 28.01 56.15
CA MET A 1 10.77 28.95 56.51
C MET A 1 9.76 28.85 55.37
N LEU A 2 8.72 27.99 55.39
CA LEU A 2 7.65 27.75 56.37
C LEU A 2 6.76 28.97 56.65
N GLN A 3 5.59 29.01 55.98
CA GLN A 3 4.25 29.33 56.51
C GLN A 3 3.22 29.12 55.37
N SER A 4 2.40 28.06 55.45
CA SER A 4 0.99 28.03 55.91
C SER A 4 0.00 28.57 54.86
N ALA A 5 -0.74 27.74 54.10
CA ALA A 5 -1.81 26.80 54.48
C ALA A 5 -3.20 27.46 54.66
N SER A 6 -4.15 27.10 53.77
CA SER A 6 -5.59 27.23 53.96
C SER A 6 -6.31 26.24 53.02
N ASN A 7 -7.29 25.50 53.53
CA ASN A 7 -8.04 24.46 52.79
C ASN A 7 -9.26 25.06 52.07
N GLY A 8 -9.62 24.48 50.92
CA GLY A 8 -10.90 24.75 50.26
C GLY A 8 -11.20 23.76 49.15
N THR A 9 -11.89 22.67 49.47
CA THR A 9 -12.58 21.83 48.47
C THR A 9 -13.94 22.45 48.13
N PRO A 10 -14.34 22.44 46.85
CA PRO A 10 -15.54 21.66 46.54
C PRO A 10 -15.51 20.89 45.21
N SER A 11 -16.19 19.75 45.24
CA SER A 11 -17.04 19.13 44.20
C SER A 11 -16.80 19.39 42.70
N ALA A 12 -16.54 18.29 41.99
CA ALA A 12 -17.07 17.93 40.65
C ALA A 12 -16.88 18.88 39.45
N GLN A 13 -16.14 18.40 38.44
CA GLN A 13 -16.73 17.87 37.18
C GLN A 13 -15.64 17.29 36.25
N HIS A 14 -15.77 16.02 35.85
CA HIS A 14 -14.92 15.43 34.80
C HIS A 14 -15.40 15.88 33.43
N ALA A 15 -14.70 16.85 32.82
CA ALA A 15 -14.91 17.24 31.43
C ALA A 15 -14.28 16.20 30.48
N ASN A 16 -15.06 15.21 30.06
CA ASN A 16 -14.69 14.27 29.00
C ASN A 16 -14.67 15.00 27.64
N VAL A 17 -13.49 15.36 27.13
CA VAL A 17 -13.35 15.92 25.77
C VAL A 17 -13.42 14.78 24.75
N ALA A 18 -14.62 14.52 24.23
CA ALA A 18 -14.85 13.52 23.22
C ALA A 18 -14.24 13.94 21.87
N SER A 19 -13.22 13.21 21.42
CA SER A 19 -12.64 13.36 20.08
C SER A 19 -13.61 12.81 19.02
N THR A 20 -14.30 13.71 18.30
CA THR A 20 -15.21 13.37 17.19
C THR A 20 -14.45 12.98 15.92
N ALA A 21 -13.93 11.76 15.90
CA ALA A 21 -13.38 11.14 14.69
C ALA A 21 -14.50 10.55 13.82
N GLU A 22 -15.16 11.39 13.01
CA GLU A 22 -16.18 10.94 12.06
C GLU A 22 -15.60 9.93 11.05
N THR A 23 -16.02 8.67 11.20
CA THR A 23 -15.57 7.56 10.34
C THR A 23 -16.65 7.24 9.31
N ILE A 24 -16.50 7.79 8.11
CA ILE A 24 -17.46 7.61 7.00
C ILE A 24 -17.42 6.16 6.49
N LYS A 25 -18.55 5.44 6.62
CA LYS A 25 -18.76 4.11 6.04
C LYS A 25 -19.08 4.18 4.54
N LEU A 26 -18.71 3.13 3.80
CA LEU A 26 -18.97 2.97 2.37
C LEU A 26 -19.63 1.61 2.12
N ASP A 27 -20.88 1.62 1.66
CA ASP A 27 -21.60 0.40 1.30
C ASP A 27 -21.19 -0.12 -0.09
N VAL A 28 -20.86 -1.42 -0.15
CA VAL A 28 -20.84 -2.20 -1.40
C VAL A 28 -21.45 -3.56 -1.12
N ILE A 29 -22.60 -3.81 -1.75
CA ILE A 29 -23.37 -5.06 -1.65
C ILE A 29 -22.57 -6.24 -2.23
N GLU A 30 -22.40 -7.31 -1.46
CA GLU A 30 -22.13 -8.65 -1.98
C GLU A 30 -23.44 -9.45 -2.03
N PRO A 31 -23.63 -10.32 -3.04
CA PRO A 31 -24.85 -11.09 -3.17
C PRO A 31 -24.89 -12.22 -2.12
N SER A 32 -26.01 -12.35 -1.44
CA SER A 32 -26.44 -13.60 -0.83
C SER A 32 -26.82 -14.60 -1.92
N ASP A 33 -26.36 -15.84 -1.81
CA ASP A 33 -26.82 -16.94 -2.66
C ASP A 33 -28.29 -17.30 -2.34
N PRO A 34 -29.13 -17.53 -3.37
CA PRO A 34 -30.31 -18.36 -3.28
C PRO A 34 -30.14 -19.66 -4.09
N ASP A 35 -30.90 -20.68 -3.69
CA ASP A 35 -31.27 -21.87 -4.47
C ASP A 35 -30.20 -22.95 -4.73
N THR A 36 -29.84 -23.67 -3.66
CA THR A 36 -29.75 -25.15 -3.74
C THR A 36 -30.47 -25.80 -2.56
N SER A 37 -31.75 -26.16 -2.74
CA SER A 37 -32.42 -27.20 -1.96
C SER A 37 -33.21 -28.11 -2.90
N SER A 38 -32.97 -29.42 -2.77
CA SER A 38 -33.65 -30.47 -3.55
C SER A 38 -34.99 -30.84 -2.89
N PRO A 39 -36.06 -31.16 -3.65
CA PRO A 39 -37.38 -31.38 -3.07
C PRO A 39 -37.59 -32.85 -2.63
N GLU A 40 -37.07 -33.26 -1.47
CA GLU A 40 -37.37 -34.60 -0.89
C GLU A 40 -37.87 -34.61 0.57
N ASP A 41 -37.60 -33.59 1.40
CA ASP A 41 -37.95 -33.62 2.84
C ASP A 41 -39.35 -33.08 3.22
N GLN A 42 -40.31 -33.01 2.28
CA GLN A 42 -41.72 -32.71 2.58
C GLN A 42 -42.57 -33.97 2.73
N ARG A 43 -42.27 -34.81 3.72
CA ARG A 43 -43.17 -35.88 4.23
C ARG A 43 -42.64 -36.50 5.53
N LEU A 44 -42.94 -35.88 6.67
CA LEU A 44 -43.10 -36.55 7.98
C LEU A 44 -43.63 -35.56 9.02
N LEU A 45 -44.36 -36.08 10.01
CA LEU A 45 -44.92 -35.39 11.19
C LEU A 45 -46.10 -34.42 10.93
N LYS A 46 -47.30 -35.02 10.86
CA LYS A 46 -48.56 -34.44 11.36
C LYS A 46 -48.70 -34.73 12.86
N GLU A 47 -49.63 -33.99 13.49
CA GLU A 47 -50.17 -34.17 14.85
C GLU A 47 -49.17 -33.87 16.01
N ASP A 48 -49.56 -33.26 17.13
CA ASP A 48 -50.90 -33.23 17.76
C ASP A 48 -51.30 -31.88 18.43
N ASN A 49 -52.40 -31.87 19.18
CA ASN A 49 -53.33 -30.74 19.41
C ASN A 49 -53.18 -29.89 20.71
N ASN A 50 -53.76 -28.66 20.61
CA ASN A 50 -54.70 -28.01 21.56
C ASN A 50 -54.31 -27.07 22.75
N THR A 51 -54.59 -25.76 22.50
CA THR A 51 -55.40 -24.79 23.29
C THR A 51 -54.90 -24.05 24.56
N VAL A 52 -55.28 -22.75 24.62
CA VAL A 52 -55.33 -21.77 25.75
C VAL A 52 -54.06 -20.89 25.94
N LYS A 53 -54.10 -19.54 25.98
CA LYS A 53 -55.14 -18.51 25.66
C LYS A 53 -54.52 -17.09 25.46
N SER A 54 -55.20 -16.26 24.63
CA SER A 54 -55.31 -14.78 24.69
C SER A 54 -54.10 -13.85 24.36
N PRO A 55 -54.36 -12.59 23.90
CA PRO A 55 -53.53 -12.00 22.84
C PRO A 55 -52.97 -10.58 23.10
N VAL A 56 -51.83 -10.27 22.48
CA VAL A 56 -51.48 -8.91 22.05
C VAL A 56 -50.88 -8.97 20.64
N THR A 57 -51.66 -8.58 19.63
CA THR A 57 -51.16 -8.43 18.25
C THR A 57 -50.81 -6.97 17.98
N LYS A 58 -49.51 -6.68 17.79
CA LYS A 58 -49.06 -5.78 16.70
C LYS A 58 -47.53 -5.77 16.52
N THR A 59 -47.09 -6.42 15.45
CA THR A 59 -45.98 -6.01 14.57
C THR A 59 -44.69 -5.50 15.21
N LEU A 60 -43.73 -6.42 15.37
CA LEU A 60 -42.34 -6.16 15.02
C LEU A 60 -41.93 -7.15 13.93
N LYS A 61 -42.02 -6.70 12.67
CA LYS A 61 -41.42 -7.41 11.52
C LYS A 61 -39.91 -7.23 11.57
N ASP A 62 -39.21 -8.21 11.02
CA ASP A 62 -37.76 -8.23 10.82
C ASP A 62 -37.16 -6.89 10.40
N THR A 63 -36.22 -6.40 11.20
CA THR A 63 -35.09 -5.60 10.71
C THR A 63 -33.86 -5.85 11.58
N ALA A 64 -33.45 -7.12 11.70
CA ALA A 64 -32.10 -7.45 12.10
C ALA A 64 -31.15 -7.09 10.93
N GLN A 65 -30.88 -5.79 10.74
CA GLN A 65 -29.91 -5.32 9.77
C GLN A 65 -28.53 -5.85 10.14
N ALA A 66 -28.07 -6.85 9.39
CA ALA A 66 -26.70 -7.34 9.49
C ALA A 66 -25.74 -6.17 9.30
N ALA A 67 -24.85 -5.97 10.27
CA ALA A 67 -23.87 -4.89 10.22
C ALA A 67 -23.00 -5.04 8.94
N PRO A 68 -22.74 -3.95 8.20
CA PRO A 68 -22.00 -4.03 6.94
C PRO A 68 -20.60 -4.57 7.20
N VAL A 69 -20.25 -5.66 6.51
CA VAL A 69 -18.93 -6.31 6.63
C VAL A 69 -17.86 -5.32 6.20
N GLN A 70 -17.12 -4.84 7.19
CA GLN A 70 -16.10 -3.82 7.02
C GLN A 70 -14.98 -4.41 6.15
N GLN A 71 -14.65 -3.76 5.03
CA GLN A 71 -13.43 -4.11 4.29
C GLN A 71 -12.25 -3.84 5.20
N THR A 72 -11.68 -4.90 5.78
CA THR A 72 -10.55 -4.82 6.71
C THR A 72 -9.37 -4.15 6.01
N LYS A 73 -9.20 -2.85 6.26
CA LYS A 73 -8.02 -2.13 5.80
C LYS A 73 -6.83 -2.78 6.49
N VAL A 74 -5.90 -3.32 5.71
CA VAL A 74 -4.71 -4.00 6.26
C VAL A 74 -3.77 -2.93 6.80
N LEU A 75 -3.90 -2.64 8.09
CA LEU A 75 -3.35 -1.44 8.72
C LEU A 75 -1.80 -1.44 8.73
N PHE A 76 -1.17 -2.61 8.89
CA PHE A 76 0.29 -2.70 8.88
C PHE A 76 0.91 -2.26 7.54
N LEU A 77 0.20 -2.41 6.42
CA LEU A 77 0.68 -1.98 5.10
C LEU A 77 0.73 -0.45 4.98
N ASP A 78 -0.12 0.30 5.70
CA ASP A 78 0.08 1.75 5.85
C ASP A 78 1.37 2.02 6.65
N GLY A 79 1.59 1.30 7.75
CA GLY A 79 2.79 1.43 8.57
C GLY A 79 4.09 1.23 7.80
N ILE A 80 4.14 0.20 6.95
CA ILE A 80 5.28 -0.09 6.06
C ILE A 80 5.53 1.08 5.08
N ARG A 81 4.48 1.71 4.52
CA ARG A 81 4.63 2.92 3.70
C ARG A 81 5.21 4.10 4.48
N GLY A 82 4.82 4.23 5.75
CA GLY A 82 5.33 5.28 6.63
C GLY A 82 6.80 5.11 6.94
N LEU A 83 7.20 3.88 7.29
CA LEU A 83 8.61 3.53 7.48
C LEU A 83 9.42 3.77 6.19
N ALA A 84 8.93 3.31 5.03
CA ALA A 84 9.59 3.51 3.74
C ALA A 84 9.79 4.99 3.39
N ALA A 85 8.79 5.85 3.63
CA ALA A 85 8.93 7.29 3.44
C ALA A 85 10.04 7.88 4.33
N MET A 86 10.09 7.50 5.62
CA MET A 86 11.11 8.01 6.53
C MET A 86 12.52 7.50 6.21
N LEU A 87 12.66 6.26 5.70
CA LEU A 87 13.95 5.76 5.22
C LEU A 87 14.47 6.58 4.03
N VAL A 88 13.59 7.04 3.13
CA VAL A 88 13.94 7.99 2.05
C VAL A 88 14.39 9.34 2.61
N VAL A 89 13.66 9.90 3.58
CA VAL A 89 14.03 11.15 4.27
C VAL A 89 15.41 11.05 4.92
N VAL A 90 15.71 9.94 5.61
CA VAL A 90 16.99 9.71 6.30
C VAL A 90 18.16 9.57 5.31
N GLN A 91 17.97 8.97 4.13
CA GLN A 91 19.03 8.91 3.12
C GLN A 91 19.38 10.29 2.56
N HIS A 92 18.36 11.10 2.21
CA HIS A 92 18.60 12.40 1.57
C HIS A 92 19.04 13.48 2.56
N SER A 93 18.82 13.31 3.87
CA SER A 93 19.28 14.27 4.88
C SER A 93 20.81 14.26 5.05
N HIS A 94 21.50 13.18 4.67
CA HIS A 94 22.93 12.94 4.89
C HIS A 94 23.38 12.94 6.37
N GLU A 95 22.44 12.92 7.32
CA GLU A 95 22.72 12.95 8.77
C GLU A 95 23.18 11.59 9.32
N PHE A 96 22.87 10.49 8.63
CA PHE A 96 23.10 9.13 9.11
C PHE A 96 23.98 8.35 8.12
N THR A 97 25.27 8.23 8.42
CA THR A 97 26.26 7.62 7.51
C THR A 97 27.11 6.54 8.16
N PRO A 98 26.63 5.28 8.13
CA PRO A 98 27.52 4.14 7.99
C PRO A 98 27.03 3.21 6.86
N GLY A 99 27.60 3.33 5.66
CA GLY A 99 27.57 2.32 4.58
C GLY A 99 26.22 1.84 3.99
N ILE A 100 25.09 2.24 4.57
CA ILE A 100 23.73 1.76 4.26
C ILE A 100 23.01 2.76 3.34
N HIS A 101 22.13 2.25 2.47
CA HIS A 101 21.30 3.07 1.57
C HIS A 101 19.81 2.91 1.96
N PRO A 102 19.34 3.55 3.06
CA PRO A 102 18.00 3.32 3.58
C PRO A 102 16.91 3.82 2.61
N GLY A 103 17.18 4.87 1.84
CA GLY A 103 16.25 5.40 0.84
C GLY A 103 16.06 4.47 -0.34
N SER A 104 17.12 3.81 -0.81
CA SER A 104 17.01 2.75 -1.83
C SER A 104 16.13 1.59 -1.34
N ILE A 105 16.33 1.17 -0.07
CA ILE A 105 15.48 0.17 0.61
C ILE A 105 14.02 0.66 0.68
N GLY A 106 13.79 1.93 1.02
CA GLY A 106 12.45 2.54 1.07
C GLY A 106 11.76 2.57 -0.31
N VAL A 107 12.48 2.89 -1.38
CA VAL A 107 11.95 2.87 -2.75
C VAL A 107 11.57 1.45 -3.18
N ASP A 108 12.39 0.45 -2.87
CA ASP A 108 12.07 -0.96 -3.13
C ASP A 108 10.81 -1.41 -2.36
N VAL A 109 10.68 -1.01 -1.10
CA VAL A 109 9.46 -1.25 -0.32
C VAL A 109 8.24 -0.63 -1.00
N PHE A 110 8.34 0.59 -1.54
CA PHE A 110 7.25 1.19 -2.31
C PHE A 110 6.93 0.41 -3.58
N PHE A 111 7.92 -0.01 -4.37
CA PHE A 111 7.70 -0.77 -5.61
C PHE A 111 7.06 -2.15 -5.37
N VAL A 112 7.57 -2.92 -4.40
CA VAL A 112 7.00 -4.24 -4.03
C VAL A 112 5.59 -4.08 -3.45
N LEU A 113 5.37 -3.07 -2.61
CA LEU A 113 4.07 -2.86 -1.98
C LEU A 113 3.02 -2.30 -2.96
N SER A 114 3.42 -1.41 -3.87
CA SER A 114 2.55 -0.84 -4.91
C SER A 114 2.07 -1.94 -5.84
N SER A 115 2.99 -2.76 -6.37
CA SER A 115 2.64 -3.94 -7.19
C SER A 115 1.82 -4.98 -6.43
N PHE A 116 2.18 -5.32 -5.19
CA PHE A 116 1.43 -6.27 -4.35
C PHE A 116 -0.03 -5.83 -4.14
N LEU A 117 -0.25 -4.63 -3.59
CA LEU A 117 -1.60 -4.12 -3.31
C LEU A 117 -2.43 -4.02 -4.59
N LEU A 118 -1.82 -3.52 -5.66
CA LEU A 118 -2.53 -3.22 -6.90
C LEU A 118 -2.89 -4.49 -7.67
N THR A 119 -1.98 -5.45 -7.75
CA THR A 119 -2.26 -6.79 -8.30
C THR A 119 -3.24 -7.56 -7.42
N TRP A 120 -3.18 -7.46 -6.10
CA TRP A 120 -4.14 -8.13 -5.20
C TRP A 120 -5.58 -7.65 -5.45
N ILE A 121 -5.79 -6.34 -5.41
CA ILE A 121 -7.10 -5.72 -5.62
C ILE A 121 -7.61 -6.00 -7.04
N PHE A 122 -6.74 -5.87 -8.06
CA PHE A 122 -7.14 -6.13 -9.45
C PHE A 122 -7.41 -7.62 -9.71
N THR A 123 -6.71 -8.54 -9.06
CA THR A 123 -6.98 -9.99 -9.13
C THR A 123 -8.34 -10.33 -8.54
N LYS A 124 -8.65 -9.86 -7.32
CA LYS A 124 -9.97 -10.08 -6.70
C LYS A 124 -11.11 -9.49 -7.55
N LYS A 125 -10.92 -8.26 -8.08
CA LYS A 125 -11.89 -7.63 -9.01
C LYS A 125 -12.07 -8.45 -10.29
N SER A 126 -10.96 -8.91 -10.90
CA SER A 126 -10.96 -9.70 -12.15
C SER A 126 -11.63 -11.06 -11.99
N MET A 127 -11.37 -11.78 -10.89
CA MET A 127 -12.04 -13.05 -10.59
C MET A 127 -13.57 -12.88 -10.52
N LYS A 128 -14.05 -11.81 -9.87
CA LYS A 128 -15.48 -11.46 -9.78
C LYS A 128 -16.09 -11.10 -11.14
N LEU A 129 -15.31 -10.52 -12.06
CA LEU A 129 -15.74 -10.25 -13.44
C LEU A 129 -15.82 -11.52 -14.30
N PHE A 130 -14.84 -12.42 -14.19
CA PHE A 130 -14.88 -13.71 -14.90
C PHE A 130 -16.04 -14.59 -14.43
N TYR A 131 -16.24 -14.73 -13.11
CA TYR A 131 -17.34 -15.52 -12.56
C TYR A 131 -18.72 -15.05 -13.04
N ARG A 132 -18.90 -13.73 -13.21
CA ARG A 132 -20.14 -13.11 -13.68
C ARG A 132 -20.30 -13.04 -15.20
N GLY A 133 -19.39 -13.65 -15.98
CA GLY A 133 -19.43 -13.58 -17.45
C GLY A 133 -19.39 -12.15 -18.00
N ALA A 134 -18.65 -11.24 -17.35
CA ALA A 134 -18.74 -9.81 -17.60
C ALA A 134 -18.41 -9.42 -19.06
N SER A 135 -19.25 -8.57 -19.65
CA SER A 135 -19.08 -8.08 -21.02
C SER A 135 -17.77 -7.30 -21.22
N ARG A 136 -17.28 -7.24 -22.47
CA ARG A 136 -16.12 -6.40 -22.85
C ARG A 136 -16.25 -4.94 -22.37
N ARG A 137 -17.49 -4.41 -22.31
CA ARG A 137 -17.78 -3.06 -21.84
C ARG A 137 -17.63 -2.91 -20.32
N THR A 138 -18.09 -3.89 -19.54
CA THR A 138 -17.85 -3.93 -18.09
C THR A 138 -16.36 -4.01 -17.77
N TRP A 139 -15.59 -4.76 -18.57
CA TRP A 139 -14.12 -4.74 -18.47
C TRP A 139 -13.52 -3.37 -18.75
N ALA A 140 -13.97 -2.67 -19.81
CA ALA A 140 -13.53 -1.31 -20.11
C ALA A 140 -13.82 -0.32 -18.96
N PHE A 141 -15.03 -0.33 -18.38
CA PHE A 141 -15.36 0.47 -17.19
C PHE A 141 -14.51 0.11 -15.97
N SER A 142 -14.25 -1.20 -15.75
CA SER A 142 -13.39 -1.66 -14.66
C SER A 142 -11.94 -1.16 -14.79
N LEU A 143 -11.44 -1.10 -16.01
CA LEU A 143 -10.09 -0.63 -16.35
C LEU A 143 -9.98 0.90 -16.32
N ALA A 144 -11.01 1.62 -16.79
CA ALA A 144 -11.10 3.07 -16.62
C ALA A 144 -11.13 3.48 -15.14
N ASP A 145 -11.93 2.80 -14.32
CA ASP A 145 -11.95 2.98 -12.86
C ASP A 145 -10.59 2.67 -12.20
N TYR A 146 -9.84 1.70 -12.73
CA TYR A 146 -8.49 1.39 -12.27
C TYR A 146 -7.51 2.52 -12.59
N PHE A 147 -7.41 2.95 -13.86
CA PHE A 147 -6.43 3.95 -14.28
C PHE A 147 -6.72 5.33 -13.70
N GLN A 148 -7.98 5.78 -13.67
CA GLN A 148 -8.31 7.09 -13.10
C GLN A 148 -7.90 7.20 -11.62
N LYS A 149 -8.11 6.13 -10.83
CA LYS A 149 -7.65 6.07 -9.43
C LYS A 149 -6.14 6.20 -9.29
N ARG A 150 -5.35 5.70 -10.26
CA ARG A 150 -3.89 5.83 -10.25
C ARG A 150 -3.45 7.22 -10.69
N PHE A 151 -4.07 7.76 -11.74
CA PHE A 151 -3.84 9.14 -12.19
C PHE A 151 -4.08 10.13 -11.04
N PHE A 152 -5.26 10.13 -10.43
CA PHE A 152 -5.59 11.02 -9.31
C PHE A 152 -4.83 10.71 -8.00
N ARG A 153 -4.22 9.52 -7.87
CA ARG A 153 -3.33 9.21 -6.73
C ARG A 153 -1.97 9.91 -6.84
N VAL A 154 -1.45 10.09 -8.06
CA VAL A 154 -0.05 10.47 -8.31
C VAL A 154 0.05 11.83 -9.02
N TYR A 155 -0.65 11.99 -10.13
CA TYR A 155 -0.38 13.07 -11.09
C TYR A 155 -0.69 14.48 -10.55
N PRO A 156 -1.78 14.76 -9.81
CA PRO A 156 -2.10 16.13 -9.40
C PRO A 156 -1.10 16.77 -8.44
N LEU A 157 -0.57 16.03 -7.46
CA LEU A 157 0.48 16.57 -6.57
C LEU A 157 1.81 16.69 -7.31
N PHE A 158 2.13 15.74 -8.19
CA PHE A 158 3.27 15.85 -9.11
C PHE A 158 3.18 17.10 -9.97
N PHE A 159 2.05 17.34 -10.64
CA PHE A 159 1.79 18.50 -11.47
C PHE A 159 1.96 19.81 -10.68
N VAL A 160 1.34 19.94 -9.50
CA VAL A 160 1.52 21.12 -8.63
C VAL A 160 2.99 21.33 -8.27
N THR A 161 3.74 20.25 -8.02
CA THR A 161 5.17 20.34 -7.71
C THR A 161 5.98 20.86 -8.90
N VAL A 162 5.69 20.39 -10.12
CA VAL A 162 6.34 20.88 -11.35
C VAL A 162 5.99 22.35 -11.63
N ILE A 163 4.76 22.78 -11.34
CA ILE A 163 4.38 24.20 -11.42
C ILE A 163 5.15 25.03 -10.38
N VAL A 164 5.26 24.58 -9.14
CA VAL A 164 6.09 25.28 -8.12
C VAL A 164 7.52 25.44 -8.61
N LEU A 165 8.12 24.40 -9.19
CA LEU A 165 9.49 24.46 -9.74
C LEU A 165 9.62 25.43 -10.91
N SER A 166 8.63 25.49 -11.80
CA SER A 166 8.62 26.42 -12.93
C SER A 166 8.57 27.91 -12.50
N LEU A 167 8.17 28.18 -11.25
CA LEU A 167 8.12 29.52 -10.66
C LEU A 167 9.39 29.87 -9.85
N MET A 168 10.30 28.93 -9.63
CA MET A 168 11.57 29.17 -8.92
C MET A 168 12.61 29.79 -9.86
N THR A 169 13.66 30.42 -9.29
CA THR A 169 14.79 30.90 -10.09
C THR A 169 15.58 29.74 -10.68
N ALA A 170 16.32 30.00 -11.77
CA ALA A 170 17.19 28.98 -12.36
C ALA A 170 18.28 28.50 -11.38
N GLU A 171 18.71 29.34 -10.45
CA GLU A 171 19.68 28.98 -9.39
C GLU A 171 19.04 28.04 -8.36
N ASP A 172 17.84 28.35 -7.88
CA ASP A 172 17.10 27.51 -6.93
C ASP A 172 16.75 26.14 -7.52
N GLN A 173 16.44 26.07 -8.82
CA GLN A 173 16.13 24.81 -9.51
C GLN A 173 17.33 23.82 -9.46
N GLN A 174 18.57 24.32 -9.57
CA GLN A 174 19.78 23.47 -9.58
C GLN A 174 19.99 22.73 -8.25
N LEU A 175 19.45 23.23 -7.13
CA LEU A 175 19.49 22.55 -5.82
C LEU A 175 18.88 21.13 -5.84
N TYR A 176 18.10 20.83 -6.87
CA TYR A 176 17.34 19.60 -7.02
C TYR A 176 17.75 18.73 -8.20
N PHE A 177 18.78 19.15 -8.95
CA PHE A 177 19.22 18.48 -10.15
C PHE A 177 20.29 17.45 -9.78
N ILE A 178 19.87 16.18 -9.68
CA ILE A 178 20.77 15.09 -9.31
C ILE A 178 21.63 14.71 -10.53
N GLY A 179 22.90 15.14 -10.50
CA GLY A 179 23.90 14.94 -11.53
C GLY A 179 23.84 15.97 -12.67
N ASN A 180 24.60 15.75 -13.73
CA ASN A 180 24.64 16.63 -14.91
C ASN A 180 23.34 16.49 -15.73
N ARG A 181 22.30 17.21 -15.30
CA ARG A 181 20.98 17.24 -15.92
C ARG A 181 20.81 18.51 -16.78
N PRO A 182 20.02 18.47 -17.86
CA PRO A 182 19.75 19.65 -18.68
C PRO A 182 18.99 20.74 -17.89
N PRO A 183 19.01 22.02 -18.31
CA PRO A 183 18.18 23.08 -17.74
C PRO A 183 16.68 22.71 -17.73
N PHE A 184 15.93 23.24 -16.77
CA PHE A 184 14.52 22.90 -16.57
C PHE A 184 13.66 23.08 -17.83
N ASP A 185 12.92 22.03 -18.20
CA ASP A 185 11.86 22.10 -19.20
C ASP A 185 10.57 21.52 -18.60
N MET A 186 9.58 22.40 -18.42
CA MET A 186 8.30 22.05 -17.80
C MET A 186 7.55 20.95 -18.58
N LEU A 187 7.53 21.02 -19.91
CA LEU A 187 6.78 20.07 -20.73
C LEU A 187 7.41 18.69 -20.64
N LYS A 188 8.73 18.61 -20.76
CA LYS A 188 9.50 17.36 -20.70
C LYS A 188 9.48 16.71 -19.32
N THR A 189 9.50 17.51 -18.26
CA THR A 189 9.27 16.99 -16.90
C THR A 189 7.85 16.45 -16.75
N LEU A 190 6.82 17.17 -17.20
CA LEU A 190 5.41 16.74 -17.13
C LEU A 190 5.10 15.46 -17.92
N THR A 191 5.89 15.14 -18.95
CA THR A 191 5.81 13.90 -19.76
C THR A 191 6.79 12.81 -19.31
N PHE A 192 7.56 13.03 -18.23
CA PHE A 192 8.57 12.12 -17.69
C PHE A 192 9.70 11.73 -18.66
N GLU A 193 10.12 12.64 -19.55
CA GLU A 193 11.28 12.46 -20.43
C GLU A 193 12.54 12.09 -19.60
N PHE A 194 13.30 11.09 -20.04
CA PHE A 194 14.30 10.40 -19.20
C PHE A 194 15.35 11.34 -18.57
N GLU A 195 15.79 12.34 -19.32
CA GLU A 195 16.78 13.32 -18.87
C GLU A 195 16.19 14.35 -17.89
N TYR A 196 14.89 14.61 -17.95
CA TYR A 196 14.16 15.69 -17.23
C TYR A 196 13.42 15.16 -15.98
N ARG A 197 13.80 13.96 -15.52
CA ARG A 197 13.37 13.34 -14.25
C ARG A 197 14.19 13.92 -13.08
N TYR A 198 14.05 15.22 -12.86
CA TYR A 198 14.66 15.96 -11.74
C TYR A 198 14.14 15.48 -10.38
N HIS A 199 14.77 15.92 -9.28
CA HIS A 199 14.42 15.50 -7.92
C HIS A 199 14.31 13.95 -7.81
N VAL A 200 13.33 13.51 -7.03
CA VAL A 200 12.90 12.13 -6.83
C VAL A 200 11.86 11.67 -7.87
N PHE A 201 11.59 12.44 -8.93
CA PHE A 201 10.54 12.12 -9.90
C PHE A 201 10.82 10.85 -10.72
N TRP A 202 12.05 10.32 -10.67
CA TRP A 202 12.46 9.16 -11.45
C TRP A 202 11.70 7.87 -11.12
N THR A 203 11.11 7.75 -9.93
CA THR A 203 10.30 6.58 -9.52
C THR A 203 8.88 6.60 -10.09
N LEU A 204 8.33 7.79 -10.35
CA LEU A 204 6.95 7.97 -10.83
C LEU A 204 6.68 7.29 -12.18
N PRO A 205 7.52 7.46 -13.24
CA PRO A 205 7.29 6.77 -14.50
C PRO A 205 7.44 5.25 -14.37
N LEU A 206 8.34 4.75 -13.51
CA LEU A 206 8.50 3.32 -13.26
C LEU A 206 7.21 2.72 -12.66
N GLU A 207 6.59 3.39 -11.70
CA GLU A 207 5.27 2.98 -11.19
C GLU A 207 4.18 3.06 -12.27
N ILE A 208 4.11 4.18 -13.01
CA ILE A 208 3.09 4.40 -14.04
C ILE A 208 3.18 3.36 -15.17
N GLU A 209 4.39 3.11 -15.70
CA GLU A 209 4.66 2.06 -16.69
C GLU A 209 4.21 0.69 -16.14
N TYR A 210 4.52 0.37 -14.88
CA TYR A 210 4.09 -0.90 -14.28
C TYR A 210 2.57 -1.00 -14.05
N TYR A 211 1.85 0.12 -13.85
CA TYR A 211 0.39 0.10 -13.76
C TYR A 211 -0.27 -0.43 -15.05
N PHE A 212 0.37 -0.28 -16.22
CA PHE A 212 -0.09 -0.89 -17.48
C PHE A 212 0.23 -2.38 -17.57
N VAL A 213 1.30 -2.86 -16.92
CA VAL A 213 1.68 -4.29 -16.91
C VAL A 213 0.70 -5.13 -16.08
N ILE A 214 0.21 -4.61 -14.96
CA ILE A 214 -0.63 -5.35 -14.00
C ILE A 214 -1.90 -5.97 -14.63
N PRO A 215 -2.70 -5.26 -15.44
CA PRO A 215 -3.85 -5.86 -16.13
C PRO A 215 -3.49 -7.09 -16.98
N PHE A 216 -2.42 -7.02 -17.79
CA PHE A 216 -1.99 -8.15 -18.61
C PHE A 216 -1.46 -9.30 -17.75
N PHE A 217 -0.66 -9.01 -16.73
CA PHE A 217 -0.15 -10.01 -15.79
C PHE A 217 -1.29 -10.79 -15.11
N VAL A 218 -2.29 -10.10 -14.58
CA VAL A 218 -3.44 -10.72 -13.92
C VAL A 218 -4.30 -11.52 -14.90
N LEU A 219 -4.55 -11.00 -16.10
CA LEU A 219 -5.31 -11.72 -17.13
C LEU A 219 -4.58 -13.00 -17.58
N ALA A 220 -3.26 -12.96 -17.75
CA ALA A 220 -2.46 -14.13 -18.08
C ALA A 220 -2.54 -15.20 -16.97
N VAL A 221 -2.29 -14.82 -15.71
CA VAL A 221 -2.36 -15.73 -14.55
C VAL A 221 -3.74 -16.38 -14.41
N LEU A 222 -4.82 -15.61 -14.61
CA LEU A 222 -6.19 -16.14 -14.56
C LEU A 222 -6.50 -17.05 -15.77
N GLY A 223 -6.01 -16.72 -16.96
CA GLY A 223 -6.11 -17.54 -18.17
C GLY A 223 -5.45 -18.91 -18.04
N MET A 224 -4.31 -19.00 -17.34
CA MET A 224 -3.61 -20.26 -17.07
C MET A 224 -4.35 -21.23 -16.13
N ARG A 225 -5.38 -20.76 -15.40
CA ARG A 225 -6.23 -21.55 -14.50
C ARG A 225 -5.42 -22.42 -13.49
N ARG A 226 -5.33 -23.74 -13.73
CA ARG A 226 -4.60 -24.70 -12.89
C ARG A 226 -3.10 -24.77 -13.19
N PHE A 227 -2.70 -24.39 -14.40
CA PHE A 227 -1.32 -24.48 -14.88
C PHE A 227 -0.48 -23.25 -14.54
N TRP A 228 -1.01 -22.29 -13.77
CA TRP A 228 -0.30 -21.06 -13.40
C TRP A 228 1.07 -21.31 -12.75
N LEU A 229 1.22 -22.42 -12.01
CA LEU A 229 2.51 -22.85 -11.43
C LEU A 229 3.61 -23.09 -12.48
N VAL A 230 3.24 -23.54 -13.69
CA VAL A 230 4.19 -23.81 -14.79
C VAL A 230 4.89 -22.54 -15.26
N ALA A 231 4.23 -21.38 -15.15
CA ALA A 231 4.88 -20.08 -15.39
C ALA A 231 5.42 -19.44 -14.10
N ALA A 232 4.75 -19.62 -12.97
CA ALA A 232 5.16 -19.01 -11.70
C ALA A 232 6.52 -19.51 -11.21
N ILE A 233 6.83 -20.79 -11.38
CA ILE A 233 8.13 -21.36 -10.99
C ILE A 233 9.29 -20.75 -11.79
N PRO A 234 9.35 -20.82 -13.14
CA PRO A 234 10.43 -20.20 -13.90
C PRO A 234 10.45 -18.67 -13.76
N LEU A 235 9.30 -18.02 -13.60
CA LEU A 235 9.23 -16.59 -13.27
C LEU A 235 9.90 -16.29 -11.92
N THR A 236 9.69 -17.11 -10.89
CA THR A 236 10.34 -16.95 -9.57
C THR A 236 11.85 -17.10 -9.69
N VAL A 237 12.31 -18.13 -10.41
CA VAL A 237 13.75 -18.37 -10.65
C VAL A 237 14.37 -17.19 -11.38
N TRP A 238 13.71 -16.68 -12.43
CA TRP A 238 14.19 -15.50 -13.18
C TRP A 238 14.16 -14.22 -12.33
N ILE A 239 13.12 -13.98 -11.54
CA ILE A 239 13.03 -12.83 -10.61
C ILE A 239 14.20 -12.84 -9.62
N VAL A 240 14.50 -14.00 -9.01
CA VAL A 240 15.62 -14.15 -8.06
C VAL A 240 16.96 -13.98 -8.76
N HIS A 241 17.14 -14.58 -9.95
CA HIS A 241 18.36 -14.43 -10.73
C HIS A 241 18.62 -12.96 -11.12
N GLU A 242 17.64 -12.28 -11.72
CA GLU A 242 17.75 -10.86 -12.07
C GLU A 242 18.00 -10.00 -10.82
N GLY A 243 17.35 -10.32 -9.71
CA GLY A 243 17.58 -9.66 -8.44
C GLY A 243 19.04 -9.74 -7.97
N VAL A 244 19.63 -10.93 -8.00
CA VAL A 244 20.99 -11.19 -7.50
C VAL A 244 22.09 -10.71 -8.47
N TYR A 245 21.85 -10.77 -9.78
CA TYR A 245 22.91 -10.56 -10.79
C TYR A 245 22.77 -9.28 -11.63
N THR A 246 21.60 -8.64 -11.70
CA THR A 246 21.41 -7.42 -12.51
C THR A 246 21.83 -6.16 -11.74
N TYR A 247 22.77 -5.39 -12.29
CA TYR A 247 23.11 -4.08 -11.73
C TYR A 247 21.92 -3.10 -11.83
N ARG A 248 21.62 -2.44 -10.72
CA ARG A 248 20.50 -1.52 -10.57
C ARG A 248 20.89 -0.35 -9.66
N SER A 249 20.41 0.83 -10.01
CA SER A 249 20.57 2.06 -9.24
C SER A 249 19.45 3.05 -9.57
N ASN A 250 19.39 4.14 -8.81
CA ASN A 250 18.47 5.26 -8.99
C ASN A 250 18.54 5.85 -10.42
N HIS A 251 17.44 6.44 -10.88
CA HIS A 251 17.28 7.05 -12.23
C HIS A 251 17.48 6.11 -13.45
N MET A 252 17.57 4.79 -13.27
CA MET A 252 17.50 3.84 -14.39
C MET A 252 16.06 3.66 -14.92
N PRO A 253 15.88 3.17 -16.17
CA PRO A 253 14.56 2.80 -16.69
C PRO A 253 13.93 1.61 -15.93
N LEU A 254 12.71 1.21 -16.33
CA LEU A 254 11.98 0.11 -15.68
C LEU A 254 12.67 -1.26 -15.84
N ARG A 255 13.41 -1.55 -16.91
CA ARG A 255 13.93 -2.91 -17.19
C ARG A 255 14.80 -3.50 -16.05
N PRO A 256 15.76 -2.78 -15.42
CA PRO A 256 16.46 -3.27 -14.23
C PRO A 256 15.59 -3.37 -12.96
N HIS A 257 14.46 -2.66 -12.91
CA HIS A 257 13.55 -2.62 -11.76
C HIS A 257 12.37 -3.61 -11.86
N ILE A 258 12.13 -4.19 -13.03
CA ILE A 258 10.90 -4.96 -13.31
C ILE A 258 10.77 -6.22 -12.45
N SER A 259 11.89 -6.83 -12.04
CA SER A 259 11.93 -7.97 -11.12
C SER A 259 11.36 -7.61 -9.75
N THR A 260 11.74 -6.45 -9.19
CA THR A 260 11.19 -5.91 -7.92
C THR A 260 9.67 -5.78 -7.97
N PHE A 261 9.13 -5.18 -9.04
CA PHE A 261 7.67 -5.06 -9.21
C PHE A 261 6.98 -6.42 -9.43
N LEU A 262 7.54 -7.29 -10.29
CA LEU A 262 7.00 -8.63 -10.53
C LEU A 262 7.01 -9.50 -9.26
N THR A 263 7.96 -9.29 -8.35
CA THR A 263 8.00 -9.97 -7.04
C THR A 263 6.73 -9.67 -6.24
N GLY A 264 6.33 -8.40 -6.13
CA GLY A 264 5.12 -7.99 -5.39
C GLY A 264 3.84 -8.50 -6.07
N SER A 265 3.76 -8.42 -7.40
CA SER A 265 2.62 -8.96 -8.15
C SER A 265 2.49 -10.49 -8.03
N LEU A 266 3.59 -11.22 -8.05
CA LEU A 266 3.59 -12.68 -7.85
C LEU A 266 3.20 -13.04 -6.41
N ALA A 267 3.72 -12.31 -5.42
CA ALA A 267 3.34 -12.46 -4.01
C ALA A 267 1.83 -12.23 -3.79
N ALA A 268 1.23 -11.26 -4.48
CA ALA A 268 -0.21 -11.02 -4.45
C ALA A 268 -1.02 -12.19 -5.05
N VAL A 269 -0.54 -12.80 -6.13
CA VAL A 269 -1.16 -14.01 -6.70
C VAL A 269 -1.05 -15.19 -5.74
N ILE A 270 0.14 -15.42 -5.16
CA ILE A 270 0.37 -16.47 -4.15
C ILE A 270 -0.56 -16.26 -2.96
N PHE A 271 -0.65 -15.03 -2.42
CA PHE A 271 -1.56 -14.70 -1.33
C PHE A 271 -3.03 -14.99 -1.71
N VAL A 272 -3.52 -14.55 -2.87
CA VAL A 272 -4.91 -14.83 -3.30
C VAL A 272 -5.18 -16.32 -3.43
N LYS A 273 -4.23 -17.09 -3.97
CA LYS A 273 -4.38 -18.55 -4.10
C LYS A 273 -4.39 -19.25 -2.73
N LEU A 274 -3.53 -18.83 -1.80
CA LEU A 274 -3.50 -19.34 -0.43
C LEU A 274 -4.77 -18.94 0.37
N ASP A 275 -5.17 -17.67 0.36
CA ASP A 275 -6.41 -17.15 0.96
C ASP A 275 -7.65 -17.93 0.47
N THR A 276 -7.72 -18.19 -0.84
CA THR A 276 -8.80 -18.97 -1.46
C THR A 276 -8.75 -20.45 -1.06
N TRP A 277 -7.55 -21.04 -0.98
CA TRP A 277 -7.37 -22.44 -0.59
C TRP A 277 -7.76 -22.66 0.87
N ILE A 278 -7.21 -21.87 1.80
CA ILE A 278 -7.49 -21.91 3.25
C ILE A 278 -9.00 -21.84 3.51
N LYS A 279 -9.70 -20.92 2.84
CA LYS A 279 -11.16 -20.77 2.97
C LYS A 279 -11.95 -21.92 2.38
N ARG A 280 -11.49 -22.51 1.26
CA ARG A 280 -12.17 -23.63 0.61
C ARG A 280 -12.00 -24.95 1.36
N THR A 281 -10.87 -25.16 2.04
CA THR A 281 -10.57 -26.37 2.82
C THR A 281 -10.88 -26.22 4.31
N GLU A 282 -11.40 -25.06 4.73
CA GLU A 282 -11.61 -24.68 6.13
C GLU A 282 -10.37 -24.94 7.00
N PHE A 283 -9.18 -24.68 6.44
CA PHE A 283 -7.91 -25.11 7.04
C PHE A 283 -7.63 -24.37 8.36
N VAL A 284 -7.64 -25.11 9.46
CA VAL A 284 -7.32 -24.60 10.80
C VAL A 284 -5.82 -24.72 11.08
N PHE A 285 -5.17 -23.58 11.37
CA PHE A 285 -3.76 -23.54 11.74
C PHE A 285 -3.50 -24.18 13.10
N GLN A 286 -3.08 -25.44 13.12
CA GLN A 286 -2.50 -26.07 14.32
C GLN A 286 -1.23 -25.33 14.80
N TRP A 287 -0.85 -25.57 16.06
CA TRP A 287 0.28 -24.89 16.71
C TRP A 287 1.63 -25.12 16.01
N TRP A 288 1.94 -26.33 15.55
CA TRP A 288 3.14 -26.62 14.77
C TRP A 288 3.23 -25.80 13.48
N HIS A 289 2.13 -25.65 12.73
CA HIS A 289 2.10 -24.78 11.54
C HIS A 289 2.42 -23.33 11.91
N THR A 290 1.94 -22.85 13.06
CA THR A 290 2.30 -21.52 13.56
C THR A 290 3.80 -21.41 13.85
N ILE A 291 4.40 -22.40 14.54
CA ILE A 291 5.84 -22.40 14.84
C ILE A 291 6.66 -22.37 13.55
N VAL A 292 6.33 -23.22 12.57
CA VAL A 292 7.03 -23.25 11.27
C VAL A 292 6.91 -21.91 10.55
N ILE A 293 5.71 -21.31 10.49
CA ILE A 293 5.51 -19.98 9.88
C ILE A 293 6.34 -18.90 10.60
N ARG A 294 6.37 -18.89 11.94
CA ARG A 294 7.17 -17.92 12.72
C ARG A 294 8.68 -18.14 12.61
N ALA A 295 9.13 -19.39 12.49
CA ALA A 295 10.54 -19.69 12.22
C ALA A 295 10.97 -19.18 10.84
N VAL A 296 10.14 -19.37 9.81
CA VAL A 296 10.38 -18.82 8.46
C VAL A 296 10.32 -17.30 8.46
N GLU A 297 9.34 -16.69 9.14
CA GLU A 297 9.23 -15.23 9.29
C GLU A 297 10.49 -14.64 9.93
N ALA A 298 10.93 -15.19 11.07
CA ALA A 298 12.12 -14.74 11.78
C ALA A 298 13.39 -14.91 10.95
N LEU A 299 13.54 -16.02 10.22
CA LEU A 299 14.66 -16.26 9.31
C LEU A 299 14.69 -15.25 8.16
N VAL A 300 13.54 -14.98 7.55
CA VAL A 300 13.41 -14.04 6.42
C VAL A 300 13.65 -12.59 6.86
N ILE A 301 13.14 -12.18 8.03
CA ILE A 301 13.44 -10.87 8.62
C ILE A 301 14.93 -10.75 8.95
N SER A 302 15.54 -11.81 9.50
CA SER A 302 16.97 -11.85 9.81
C SER A 302 17.83 -11.69 8.54
N MET A 303 17.49 -12.40 7.47
CA MET A 303 18.14 -12.27 6.16
C MET A 303 17.96 -10.85 5.58
N LEU A 304 16.73 -10.31 5.59
CA LEU A 304 16.43 -8.96 5.14
C LEU A 304 17.28 -7.92 5.90
N LEU A 305 17.32 -7.98 7.23
CA LEU A 305 18.12 -7.06 8.04
C LEU A 305 19.62 -7.21 7.75
N SER A 306 20.12 -8.43 7.57
CA SER A 306 21.54 -8.66 7.24
C SER A 306 21.93 -8.11 5.86
N VAL A 307 21.01 -8.12 4.89
CA VAL A 307 21.19 -7.49 3.57
C VAL A 307 21.10 -5.96 3.68
N CYS A 308 20.09 -5.44 4.37
CA CYS A 308 19.88 -3.99 4.55
C CYS A 308 21.04 -3.31 5.29
N VAL A 309 21.56 -3.95 6.33
CA VAL A 309 22.60 -3.38 7.23
C VAL A 309 24.03 -3.76 6.78
N LYS A 310 24.18 -4.53 5.69
CA LYS A 310 25.46 -5.05 5.17
C LYS A 310 26.31 -5.75 6.23
N GLY A 311 25.82 -6.90 6.71
CA GLY A 311 26.60 -7.81 7.58
C GLY A 311 26.17 -7.88 9.04
N LEU A 312 24.90 -7.60 9.36
CA LEU A 312 24.39 -7.71 10.74
C LEU A 312 24.56 -9.12 11.34
N LEU A 313 24.50 -10.18 10.51
CA LEU A 313 24.52 -11.57 10.98
C LEU A 313 25.66 -12.41 10.37
N PHE A 314 25.93 -12.29 9.07
CA PHE A 314 26.79 -13.27 8.38
C PHE A 314 28.29 -13.02 8.48
N THR A 315 28.76 -11.79 8.74
CA THR A 315 30.21 -11.47 8.86
C THR A 315 30.93 -12.23 9.99
N TRP A 316 30.17 -12.77 10.94
CA TRP A 316 30.67 -13.60 12.04
C TRP A 316 30.74 -15.10 11.72
N VAL A 317 30.20 -15.54 10.57
CA VAL A 317 29.96 -16.97 10.25
C VAL A 317 30.53 -17.36 8.89
N HIS A 318 30.34 -16.54 7.84
CA HIS A 318 30.87 -16.80 6.50
C HIS A 318 30.92 -15.50 5.68
N GLU A 319 31.84 -15.42 4.71
CA GLU A 319 31.78 -14.34 3.71
C GLU A 319 30.44 -14.39 2.97
N ASN A 320 29.91 -13.23 2.58
CA ASN A 320 28.62 -13.17 1.91
C ASN A 320 28.72 -13.88 0.54
N PRO A 321 27.99 -14.99 0.29
CA PRO A 321 28.09 -15.73 -0.97
C PRO A 321 27.42 -15.01 -2.14
N ALA A 322 26.62 -13.97 -1.87
CA ALA A 322 26.12 -13.09 -2.92
C ALA A 322 27.26 -12.15 -3.39
N PRO A 323 27.42 -11.93 -4.71
CA PRO A 323 28.48 -11.07 -5.23
C PRO A 323 28.40 -9.67 -4.62
N ALA A 324 29.56 -9.03 -4.42
CA ALA A 324 29.66 -7.66 -3.96
C ALA A 324 29.10 -6.67 -5.00
N LEU A 325 27.77 -6.54 -5.01
CA LEU A 325 27.01 -5.70 -5.92
C LEU A 325 27.44 -4.23 -5.78
N LYS A 326 27.78 -3.61 -6.91
CA LYS A 326 28.08 -2.17 -7.01
C LYS A 326 26.82 -1.28 -6.94
N GLY A 327 25.64 -1.87 -6.74
CA GLY A 327 24.32 -1.21 -6.83
C GLY A 327 23.40 -1.54 -5.65
N ASP A 328 22.12 -1.19 -5.79
CA ASP A 328 21.13 -1.35 -4.72
C ASP A 328 20.80 -2.83 -4.44
N PRO A 329 20.74 -3.26 -3.16
CA PRO A 329 20.61 -4.67 -2.79
C PRO A 329 19.24 -5.25 -3.15
N TYR A 330 19.20 -6.58 -3.38
CA TYR A 330 17.97 -7.30 -3.67
C TYR A 330 17.22 -7.69 -2.39
N ILE A 331 16.22 -6.89 -2.03
CA ILE A 331 15.38 -7.13 -0.84
C ILE A 331 13.95 -7.62 -1.17
N SER A 332 13.53 -7.56 -2.45
CA SER A 332 12.12 -7.70 -2.81
C SER A 332 11.52 -9.07 -2.45
N ALA A 333 12.29 -10.15 -2.60
CA ALA A 333 11.83 -11.51 -2.26
C ALA A 333 11.52 -11.66 -0.77
N PHE A 334 12.37 -11.12 0.11
CA PHE A 334 12.15 -11.17 1.55
C PHE A 334 10.91 -10.35 1.95
N LEU A 335 10.75 -9.15 1.39
CA LEU A 335 9.56 -8.30 1.60
C LEU A 335 8.28 -9.01 1.14
N ALA A 336 8.31 -9.63 -0.04
CA ALA A 336 7.19 -10.41 -0.57
C ALA A 336 6.78 -11.58 0.33
N ILE A 337 7.75 -12.33 0.85
CA ILE A 337 7.48 -13.44 1.78
C ILE A 337 6.88 -12.90 3.09
N ILE A 338 7.45 -11.83 3.67
CA ILE A 338 6.91 -11.18 4.88
C ILE A 338 5.47 -10.70 4.64
N PHE A 339 5.19 -10.05 3.50
CA PHE A 339 3.83 -9.59 3.20
C PHE A 339 2.84 -10.75 3.09
N VAL A 340 3.22 -11.87 2.45
CA VAL A 340 2.36 -13.06 2.37
C VAL A 340 2.13 -13.69 3.74
N ILE A 341 3.17 -13.79 4.57
CA ILE A 341 3.06 -14.33 5.94
C ILE A 341 2.13 -13.46 6.79
N GLU A 342 2.37 -12.15 6.86
CA GLU A 342 1.58 -11.23 7.70
C GLU A 342 0.14 -11.04 7.19
N MET A 343 -0.10 -11.19 5.89
CA MET A 343 -1.45 -11.21 5.33
C MET A 343 -2.24 -12.47 5.66
N ILE A 344 -1.58 -13.61 5.88
CA ILE A 344 -2.22 -14.88 6.24
C ILE A 344 -2.35 -15.03 7.76
N LYS A 345 -1.32 -14.63 8.50
CA LYS A 345 -1.23 -14.82 9.95
C LYS A 345 -0.45 -13.67 10.61
N PRO A 346 -1.08 -12.52 10.90
CA PRO A 346 -0.45 -11.35 11.55
C PRO A 346 0.36 -11.70 12.81
N SER A 347 1.54 -11.10 12.99
CA SER A 347 2.46 -11.29 14.12
C SER A 347 2.61 -10.03 15.00
N CYS A 348 3.62 -10.02 15.87
CA CYS A 348 4.05 -8.80 16.56
C CYS A 348 4.62 -7.75 15.58
N VAL A 349 5.09 -8.16 14.40
CA VAL A 349 5.67 -7.29 13.36
C VAL A 349 4.58 -6.42 12.74
N SER A 350 3.46 -6.99 12.28
CA SER A 350 2.30 -6.20 11.87
C SER A 350 1.76 -5.33 13.01
N THR A 351 1.62 -5.86 14.23
CA THR A 351 1.18 -5.08 15.40
C THR A 351 2.07 -3.84 15.63
N MET A 352 3.40 -3.98 15.53
CA MET A 352 4.35 -2.86 15.65
C MET A 352 4.19 -1.84 14.51
N LEU A 353 4.01 -2.31 13.28
CA LEU A 353 3.78 -1.48 12.10
C LEU A 353 2.41 -0.77 12.14
N GLU A 354 1.44 -1.30 12.87
CA GLU A 354 0.14 -0.68 13.13
C GLU A 354 0.18 0.47 14.16
N TRP A 355 1.36 0.84 14.64
CA TRP A 355 1.54 2.05 15.45
C TRP A 355 0.98 3.29 14.72
N SER A 356 0.25 4.14 15.45
CA SER A 356 -0.49 5.28 14.90
C SER A 356 0.39 6.27 14.15
N VAL A 357 1.63 6.48 14.62
CA VAL A 357 2.62 7.36 13.97
C VAL A 357 3.04 6.83 12.61
N LEU A 358 3.41 5.54 12.52
CA LEU A 358 3.77 4.89 11.25
C LEU A 358 2.60 4.89 10.26
N ARG A 359 1.38 4.64 10.73
CA ARG A 359 0.17 4.72 9.89
C ARG A 359 -0.13 6.14 9.42
N PHE A 360 0.14 7.17 10.23
CA PHE A 360 0.00 8.55 9.81
C PHE A 360 1.02 8.92 8.73
N TRP A 361 2.30 8.59 8.93
CA TRP A 361 3.33 8.72 7.88
C TRP A 361 2.97 7.92 6.62
N GLY A 362 2.36 6.75 6.77
CA GLY A 362 1.85 5.92 5.67
C GLY A 362 0.71 6.56 4.87
N LYS A 363 -0.21 7.25 5.57
CA LYS A 363 -1.33 8.00 4.97
C LYS A 363 -0.83 9.12 4.07
N ILE A 364 0.16 9.89 4.54
CA ILE A 364 0.75 11.03 3.82
C ILE A 364 2.02 10.67 3.03
N SER A 365 2.33 9.38 2.88
CA SER A 365 3.66 8.91 2.46
C SER A 365 4.08 9.41 1.07
N PHE A 366 3.12 9.66 0.18
CA PHE A 366 3.38 10.18 -1.17
C PHE A 366 3.73 11.67 -1.12
N SER A 367 2.99 12.45 -0.34
CA SER A 367 3.34 13.84 -0.03
C SER A 367 4.73 13.94 0.64
N VAL A 368 5.06 13.08 1.62
CA VAL A 368 6.42 13.03 2.23
C VAL A 368 7.48 12.69 1.19
N TYR A 369 7.23 11.66 0.37
CA TYR A 369 8.15 11.27 -0.68
C TYR A 369 8.43 12.40 -1.66
N LEU A 370 7.43 13.19 -2.05
CA LEU A 370 7.63 14.26 -3.03
C LEU A 370 8.18 15.56 -2.43
N MET A 371 7.81 15.88 -1.19
CA MET A 371 8.09 17.18 -0.57
C MET A 371 9.39 17.24 0.23
N HIS A 372 9.96 16.11 0.68
CA HIS A 372 11.11 16.13 1.59
C HIS A 372 12.34 16.87 1.03
N SER A 373 12.59 16.77 -0.29
CA SER A 373 13.74 17.40 -0.95
C SER A 373 13.70 18.94 -0.84
N PHE A 374 12.51 19.56 -0.88
CA PHE A 374 12.34 21.01 -0.74
C PHE A 374 12.77 21.53 0.64
N VAL A 375 12.62 20.72 1.69
CA VAL A 375 13.04 21.08 3.05
C VAL A 375 14.51 20.71 3.27
N ILE A 376 14.92 19.52 2.81
CA ILE A 376 16.27 19.01 3.02
C ILE A 376 17.30 19.85 2.25
N TYR A 377 17.06 20.20 1.00
CA TYR A 377 17.99 20.99 0.18
C TYR A 377 17.80 22.51 0.30
N ASN A 378 16.90 22.97 1.16
CA ASN A 378 16.78 24.39 1.46
C ASN A 378 18.08 24.92 2.13
N PRO A 379 18.71 25.98 1.62
CA PRO A 379 19.97 26.50 2.17
C PRO A 379 19.85 26.92 3.64
N THR A 380 18.77 27.60 4.03
CA THR A 380 18.54 28.10 5.41
C THR A 380 18.40 26.96 6.42
N VAL A 381 17.81 25.83 6.02
CA VAL A 381 17.70 24.63 6.86
C VAL A 381 19.03 23.86 6.90
N SER A 382 19.67 23.66 5.74
CA SER A 382 20.92 22.89 5.65
C SER A 382 22.13 23.59 6.26
N ALA A 383 22.19 24.93 6.26
CA ALA A 383 23.28 25.70 6.84
C ALA A 383 23.26 25.75 8.38
N GLN A 384 22.23 25.22 9.05
CA GLN A 384 22.17 25.17 10.51
C GLN A 384 23.34 24.33 11.05
N PRO A 385 24.23 24.87 11.90
CA PRO A 385 25.44 24.16 12.33
C PRO A 385 25.12 23.04 13.32
N ASN A 386 24.16 23.26 14.22
CA ASN A 386 23.75 22.29 15.23
C ASN A 386 22.95 21.14 14.59
N TYR A 387 23.42 19.92 14.82
CA TYR A 387 22.78 18.69 14.36
C TYR A 387 21.31 18.57 14.80
N PHE A 388 21.01 18.85 16.07
CA PHE A 388 19.66 18.66 16.60
C PHE A 388 18.69 19.69 16.04
N ASP A 389 19.10 20.96 15.97
CA ASP A 389 18.28 22.04 15.39
C ASP A 389 17.96 21.72 13.92
N ARG A 390 18.97 21.26 13.16
CA ARG A 390 18.83 20.84 11.75
C ARG A 390 17.94 19.61 11.59
N PHE A 391 18.10 18.61 12.46
CA PHE A 391 17.28 17.38 12.46
C PHE A 391 15.81 17.68 12.78
N PHE A 392 15.54 18.41 13.88
CA PHE A 392 14.18 18.73 14.30
C PHE A 392 13.50 19.71 13.34
N SER A 393 14.20 20.72 12.82
CA SER A 393 13.64 21.63 11.82
C SER A 393 13.29 20.89 10.53
N ARG A 394 14.18 20.03 10.01
CA ARG A 394 13.87 19.14 8.87
C ARG A 394 12.64 18.28 9.16
N MET A 395 12.61 17.59 10.30
CA MET A 395 11.48 16.71 10.66
C MET A 395 10.15 17.46 10.73
N ILE A 396 10.10 18.60 11.44
CA ILE A 396 8.90 19.41 11.62
C ILE A 396 8.44 20.01 10.30
N LEU A 397 9.35 20.60 9.52
CA LEU A 397 9.01 21.26 8.24
C LEU A 397 8.60 20.24 7.17
N ILE A 398 9.24 19.08 7.06
CA ILE A 398 8.80 17.99 6.16
C ILE A 398 7.39 17.55 6.55
N MET A 399 7.15 17.30 7.84
CA MET A 399 5.84 16.84 8.31
C MET A 399 4.75 17.90 8.11
N ALA A 400 5.04 19.18 8.36
CA ALA A 400 4.11 20.28 8.12
C ALA A 400 3.78 20.45 6.63
N LEU A 401 4.80 20.57 5.77
CA LEU A 401 4.64 20.73 4.32
C LEU A 401 3.91 19.53 3.70
N SER A 402 4.29 18.31 4.07
CA SER A 402 3.66 17.09 3.55
C SER A 402 2.23 16.90 4.04
N THR A 403 1.91 17.34 5.26
CA THR A 403 0.53 17.31 5.76
C THR A 403 -0.33 18.37 5.07
N ALA A 404 0.22 19.57 4.83
CA ALA A 404 -0.46 20.62 4.09
C ALA A 404 -0.76 20.19 2.63
N THR A 405 0.24 19.73 1.89
CA THR A 405 0.04 19.28 0.50
C THR A 405 -0.82 18.03 0.38
N TYR A 406 -0.79 17.15 1.39
CA TYR A 406 -1.74 16.05 1.50
C TYR A 406 -3.19 16.55 1.56
N TYR A 407 -3.52 17.46 2.48
CA TYR A 407 -4.91 17.92 2.65
C TYR A 407 -5.37 18.91 1.58
N LEU A 408 -4.45 19.68 0.97
CA LEU A 408 -4.77 20.66 -0.06
C LEU A 408 -4.84 20.08 -1.48
N VAL A 409 -4.08 19.02 -1.78
CA VAL A 409 -3.95 18.47 -3.15
C VAL A 409 -4.22 16.97 -3.22
N GLU A 410 -3.48 16.16 -2.45
CA GLU A 410 -3.57 14.68 -2.56
C GLU A 410 -4.98 14.17 -2.18
N TYR A 411 -5.49 14.58 -1.02
CA TYR A 411 -6.76 14.13 -0.47
C TYR A 411 -7.99 14.60 -1.28
N PRO A 412 -8.13 15.88 -1.68
CA PRO A 412 -9.19 16.31 -2.58
C PRO A 412 -9.19 15.55 -3.92
N SER A 413 -8.00 15.27 -4.47
CA SER A 413 -7.85 14.46 -5.69
C SER A 413 -8.36 13.02 -5.50
N LEU A 414 -8.05 12.38 -4.36
CA LEU A 414 -8.59 11.05 -4.02
C LEU A 414 -10.11 11.04 -3.87
N LEU A 415 -10.70 12.10 -3.28
CA LEU A 415 -12.16 12.26 -3.21
C LEU A 415 -12.76 12.45 -4.60
N PHE A 416 -12.11 13.19 -5.49
CA PHE A 416 -12.54 13.33 -6.88
C PHE A 416 -12.51 11.98 -7.61
N ALA A 417 -11.46 11.17 -7.44
CA ALA A 417 -11.36 9.82 -7.99
C ALA A 417 -12.51 8.90 -7.52
N GLN A 418 -12.93 9.01 -6.26
CA GLN A 418 -14.08 8.29 -5.73
C GLN A 418 -15.42 8.76 -6.34
N ARG A 419 -15.58 10.07 -6.57
CA ARG A 419 -16.75 10.60 -7.30
C ARG A 419 -16.78 10.07 -8.73
N MET A 420 -15.63 10.06 -9.42
CA MET A 420 -15.50 9.50 -10.77
C MET A 420 -15.85 8.01 -10.81
N SER A 421 -15.44 7.20 -9.82
CA SER A 421 -15.86 5.79 -9.70
C SER A 421 -17.38 5.63 -9.63
N LYS A 422 -18.07 6.49 -8.87
CA LYS A 422 -19.54 6.45 -8.75
C LYS A 422 -20.21 6.81 -10.08
N LEU A 423 -19.68 7.79 -10.81
CA LEU A 423 -20.17 8.16 -12.14
C LEU A 423 -19.99 7.03 -13.16
N LEU A 424 -18.81 6.40 -13.21
CA LEU A 424 -18.55 5.26 -14.09
C LEU A 424 -19.47 4.07 -13.79
N ALA A 425 -19.68 3.75 -12.50
CA ALA A 425 -20.58 2.68 -12.08
C ALA A 425 -22.05 2.97 -12.42
N ASN A 426 -22.49 4.23 -12.33
CA ASN A 426 -23.84 4.63 -12.73
C ASN A 426 -24.01 4.59 -14.25
N ALA A 427 -23.04 5.08 -15.02
CA ALA A 427 -23.05 4.99 -16.49
C ALA A 427 -23.12 3.54 -17.00
N GLU A 428 -22.42 2.62 -16.33
CA GLU A 428 -22.51 1.18 -16.63
C GLU A 428 -23.94 0.64 -16.37
N LYS A 429 -24.59 1.04 -15.27
CA LYS A 429 -25.97 0.62 -14.95
C LYS A 429 -26.99 1.19 -15.93
N THR A 430 -27.00 2.51 -16.15
CA THR A 430 -27.99 3.18 -17.02
C THR A 430 -27.97 2.62 -18.44
N THR A 431 -26.79 2.26 -18.96
CA THR A 431 -26.70 1.67 -20.31
C THR A 431 -26.94 0.15 -20.35
N LYS A 432 -27.20 -0.51 -19.21
CA LYS A 432 -27.78 -1.87 -19.19
C LYS A 432 -29.30 -1.83 -19.17
N SER A 433 -29.91 -0.79 -18.59
CA SER A 433 -31.38 -0.61 -18.60
C SER A 433 -31.93 -0.15 -19.96
N GLY A 434 -31.13 0.52 -20.80
CA GLY A 434 -31.52 0.98 -22.14
C GLY A 434 -31.35 -0.05 -23.27
N VAL A 435 -31.20 -1.34 -22.95
CA VAL A 435 -31.06 -2.45 -23.93
C VAL A 435 -32.10 -3.53 -23.62
N LYS A 436 -33.36 -3.10 -23.43
CA LYS A 436 -34.54 -3.94 -23.31
C LYS A 436 -35.55 -3.53 -24.37
#